data_AF-A0A7W0LS32-F1
#
_entry.id   AF-A0A7W0LS32-F1
#
_cell.length_a   1.000
_cell.length_b   1.000
_cell.length_c   1.000
_cell.angle_alpha   90.00
_cell.angle_beta   90.00
_cell.angle_gamma   90.00
#
_symmetry.space_group_name_H-M   'P 1'
#
loop_
_entity.id
_entity.type
_entity.pdbx_description
1 polymer ?
#
loop_
_entity_poly.entity_id
_entity_poly.type
_entity_poly.pdbx_seq_one_letter_code
_entity_poly.pdbx_strand_id
1 'polypeptide(L)' 'MSVQATFAATLVDEWVRSGVRHAVVAPGSRSTPLALALDSDGRLRVHVVLDERSAS' A
#
# COMPACT_ATOMS: atom_id res chain seq x y z
N MET A 1 -15.41 6.54 7.03
CA MET A 1 -14.08 5.90 6.97
C MET A 1 -13.44 5.97 8.35
N SER A 2 -12.70 4.94 8.76
CA SER A 2 -11.93 4.97 10.01
C SER A 2 -10.70 5.87 9.87
N VAL A 3 -10.15 6.36 10.99
CA VAL A 3 -8.93 7.20 10.98
C VAL A 3 -7.76 6.50 10.30
N GLN A 4 -7.65 5.17 10.46
CA GLN A 4 -6.59 4.37 9.84
C GLN A 4 -6.75 4.30 8.32
N ALA A 5 -7.98 4.14 7.82
CA ALA A 5 -8.26 4.11 6.39
C ALA A 5 -7.99 5.47 5.73
N THR A 6 -8.42 6.57 6.37
CA THR A 6 -8.16 7.92 5.87
C THR A 6 -6.66 8.22 5.85
N PHE A 7 -5.95 7.90 6.94
CA PHE A 7 -4.49 8.08 7.00
C PHE A 7 -3.77 7.28 5.89
N ALA A 8 -4.11 6.01 5.71
CA ALA A 8 -3.50 5.17 4.69
C ALA A 8 -3.74 5.71 3.27
N ALA A 9 -4.97 6.10 2.95
CA ALA A 9 -5.31 6.68 1.65
C ALA A 9 -4.54 7.99 1.38
N THR A 10 -4.46 8.88 2.37
CA THR A 10 -3.69 10.14 2.25
C THR A 10 -2.20 9.85 2.05
N LEU A 11 -1.63 8.92 2.82
CA LEU A 11 -0.22 8.57 2.69
C LEU A 11 0.11 8.00 1.31
N VAL A 12 -0.75 7.13 0.78
CA VAL A 12 -0.61 6.55 -0.56
C VAL A 12 -0.69 7.62 -1.65
N ASP A 13 -1.65 8.57 -1.56
CA ASP A 13 -1.73 9.67 -2.54
C ASP A 13 -0.44 10.50 -2.58
N GLU A 14 0.14 10.82 -1.41
CA GLU A 14 1.38 11.59 -1.34
C GLU A 14 2.59 10.82 -1.87
N TRP A 15 2.69 9.51 -1.64
CA TRP A 15 3.72 8.68 -2.27
C TRP A 15 3.61 8.69 -3.79
N VAL A 16 2.40 8.56 -4.33
CA VAL A 16 2.17 8.58 -5.77
C VAL A 16 2.50 9.95 -6.37
N ARG A 17 2.14 11.04 -5.70
CA ARG A 17 2.55 12.41 -6.08
C ARG A 17 4.06 12.60 -6.06
N SER A 18 4.73 11.92 -5.13
CA SER A 18 6.20 11.91 -5.01
C SER A 18 6.89 10.97 -6.01
N GLY A 19 6.14 10.31 -6.89
CA GLY A 19 6.69 9.49 -7.97
C GLY A 19 6.77 7.99 -7.67
N VAL A 20 6.26 7.52 -6.53
CA VAL A 20 6.13 6.07 -6.27
C VAL A 20 5.16 5.45 -7.28
N ARG A 21 5.56 4.31 -7.84
CA ARG A 21 4.78 3.58 -8.86
C ARG A 21 4.62 2.09 -8.56
N HIS A 22 5.42 1.55 -7.64
CA HIS A 22 5.43 0.14 -7.30
C HIS A 22 5.32 -0.02 -5.79
N ALA A 23 4.53 -0.99 -5.34
CA ALA A 23 4.45 -1.38 -3.94
C ALA A 23 4.54 -2.90 -3.82
N VAL A 24 5.36 -3.38 -2.88
CA VAL A 24 5.46 -4.81 -2.56
C VAL A 24 4.78 -5.04 -1.22
N VAL A 25 3.85 -5.99 -1.14
CA VAL A 25 3.02 -6.24 0.05
C VAL A 25 3.17 -7.69 0.49
N ALA A 26 3.56 -7.89 1.75
CA ALA A 26 3.45 -9.17 2.44
C ALA A 26 2.16 -9.22 3.29
N PRO A 27 1.44 -10.36 3.35
CA PRO A 27 0.18 -10.47 4.08
C PRO A 27 0.30 -10.16 5.58
N GLY A 28 -0.64 -9.37 6.11
CA GLY A 28 -0.72 -9.09 7.56
C GLY A 28 -2.00 -8.35 7.95
N SER A 29 -2.65 -8.73 9.06
CA SER A 29 -3.91 -8.11 9.49
C SER A 29 -3.76 -6.64 9.87
N ARG A 30 -2.64 -6.27 10.52
CA ARG A 30 -2.35 -4.89 10.93
C ARG A 30 -2.09 -3.94 9.74
N SER A 31 -1.62 -4.45 8.61
CA SER A 31 -1.35 -3.64 7.41
C SER A 31 -2.58 -3.49 6.51
N THR A 32 -3.73 -4.09 6.86
CA THR A 32 -4.95 -4.07 6.03
C THR A 32 -5.34 -2.67 5.51
N PRO A 33 -5.37 -1.59 6.33
CA PRO A 33 -5.74 -0.28 5.80
C PRO A 33 -4.79 0.22 4.71
N LEU A 34 -3.49 -0.04 4.85
CA LEU A 34 -2.48 0.34 3.88
C LEU A 34 -2.51 -0.55 2.63
N ALA A 35 -2.66 -1.86 2.81
CA ALA A 35 -2.77 -2.81 1.70
C ALA A 35 -3.98 -2.49 0.81
N LEU A 36 -5.13 -2.17 1.40
CA LEU A 36 -6.31 -1.75 0.65
C LEU A 36 -6.11 -0.41 -0.06
N ALA A 37 -5.48 0.57 0.59
CA ALA A 37 -5.19 1.86 -0.03
C ALA A 37 -4.27 1.72 -1.25
N LEU A 38 -3.21 0.91 -1.13
CA LEU A 38 -2.28 0.61 -2.22
C LEU A 38 -2.97 -0.10 -3.40
N ASP A 39 -3.80 -1.11 -3.12
CA ASP A 39 -4.53 -1.88 -4.15
C ASP A 39 -5.63 -1.05 -4.84
N SER A 40 -6.23 -0.10 -4.11
CA SER A 40 -7.28 0.77 -4.64
C SER A 40 -6.76 1.90 -5.55
N ASP A 41 -5.47 2.22 -5.51
CA ASP A 41 -4.88 3.30 -6.30
C ASP A 41 -4.35 2.79 -7.65
N GLY A 42 -5.11 3.03 -8.72
CA GLY A 42 -4.77 2.58 -10.07
C GLY A 42 -3.48 3.20 -10.67
N ARG A 43 -2.81 4.12 -9.97
CA ARG A 43 -1.50 4.69 -10.36
C ARG A 43 -0.32 3.85 -9.84
N LEU A 44 -0.57 2.89 -8.95
CA LEU A 44 0.42 1.96 -8.41
C LEU A 44 0.29 0.58 -9.05
N ARG A 45 1.42 -0.10 -9.18
CA ARG A 45 1.48 -1.55 -9.41
C ARG A 45 1.80 -2.25 -8.10
N VAL A 46 0.87 -3.04 -7.61
CA VAL A 46 1.03 -3.83 -6.39
C VAL A 46 1.57 -5.22 -6.73
N HIS A 47 2.59 -5.66 -5.99
CA HIS A 47 3.18 -6.99 -6.06
C HIS A 47 2.99 -7.65 -4.70
N VAL A 48 2.41 -8.84 -4.67
CA VAL A 48 2.22 -9.58 -3.41
C VAL A 48 3.31 -10.64 -3.28
N VAL A 49 3.98 -10.66 -2.13
CA VAL A 49 4.98 -11.68 -1.78
C VAL A 49 4.59 -12.36 -0.47
N LEU A 50 4.83 -13.67 -0.36
CA LEU A 50 4.49 -14.40 0.87
C LEU A 50 5.57 -14.24 1.96
N ASP A 51 6.84 -14.16 1.54
CA ASP A 51 7.98 -13.98 2.43
C ASP A 51 8.48 -12.53 2.31
N GLU A 52 8.41 -11.76 3.39
CA GLU A 52 8.87 -10.38 3.41
C GLU A 52 10.38 -10.23 3.13
N ARG A 53 11.17 -11.28 3.32
CA ARG A 53 12.62 -11.28 3.01
C ARG A 53 12.90 -11.19 1.51
N SER A 54 11.91 -11.54 0.69
CA SER A 54 11.97 -11.46 -0.78
C SER A 54 11.39 -10.15 -1.31
N ALA A 55 11.00 -9.21 -0.45
CA ALA A 55 10.39 -7.93 -0.82
C ALA A 55 11.44 -6.86 -1.20
N SER A 56 12.21 -7.13 -2.27
CA SER A 56 13.27 -6.23 -2.78
C SER A 56 13.20 -6.07 -4.30
#